data_AF-A0A7V9VVI2-F1
#
_entry.id   AF-A0A7V9VVI2-F1
#
_cell.length_a   1.000
_cell.length_b   1.000
_cell.length_c   1.000
_cell.angle_alpha   90.00
_cell.angle_beta   90.00
_cell.angle_gamma   90.00
#
_symmetry.space_group_name_H-M   'P 1'
#
loop_
_entity.id
_entity.type
_entity.pdbx_description
1 polymer ?
#
loop_
_entity_poly.entity_id
_entity_poly.type
_entity_poly.pdbx_seq_one_letter_code
_entity_poly.pdbx_strand_id
1 'polypeptide(L)'
;MPPHVKGAPVEETGERNDPCGEIDERRFQGDVIVRMYSQGLGDCFLLTFPRARHPGAIADDRPVHVLIDCGVVMGTPDDTERMRAIVADIAATTGNRLDLLILTHEHWDHLSGFIKAEQEWEKIEVNRLWTAWTEKDDPAGLPGILKRIQEKQRRALTRIADQALRLGFENEQKTAIGLMSFLGDAPVDGMSFAAAATVGDAFQKAKGLAPADRHVFCEPGEVRPVPETDAICYVLGPPRSDTRLRQTGPSKDLETFAGDDDPAFAASDLGRSLRARALAELDAAFPLKAMEDKRSRLNAFAMTLLGPDLLGMDGVLAEDNDPIRRQEQVLEWETYEQTFPFDRSFRVALSDAERAATDDPDAHAVLASYIDDTSFWRRIDVDWLTSASDFAIQANHLTNNTSLVLAIELPAERADERKVLLFVGDAQVGNWLSWYDIQKWQSVDGAKPARTRVDIDDLLRRVEFYKVGHHGSHNATLKERGLERMSGSGSFTAFVPVSTPVAREIKNWTEMPLDNLMDALSERSDGRVVFPDGNFWPNLVGDTLIKERGRIGVTISSETLPRKERGPENDRVTLEDEVPLWVQIVVPY
;
A
#
# COMPACT_ATOMS: atom_id res chain seq x y z
N MET A 1 -14.20 36.31 -62.76
CA MET A 1 -13.52 37.28 -61.88
C MET A 1 -14.60 38.18 -61.32
N PRO A 2 -14.79 38.20 -59.99
CA PRO A 2 -13.84 38.80 -59.07
C PRO A 2 -13.08 37.76 -58.23
N PRO A 3 -12.02 38.18 -57.52
CA PRO A 3 -10.95 37.30 -57.08
C PRO A 3 -11.22 36.65 -55.72
N HIS A 4 -10.71 35.42 -55.58
CA HIS A 4 -10.46 34.78 -54.30
C HIS A 4 -9.49 35.63 -53.49
N VAL A 5 -9.97 36.20 -52.38
CA VAL A 5 -9.10 36.69 -51.32
C VAL A 5 -8.66 35.48 -50.51
N LYS A 6 -7.39 35.08 -50.68
CA LYS A 6 -6.70 34.20 -49.74
C LYS A 6 -6.60 34.93 -48.41
N GLY A 7 -7.30 34.44 -47.39
CA GLY A 7 -6.99 34.79 -46.01
C GLY A 7 -5.55 34.38 -45.71
N ALA A 8 -4.78 35.32 -45.15
CA ALA A 8 -3.44 35.07 -44.65
C ALA A 8 -3.47 33.94 -43.60
N PRO A 9 -2.42 33.13 -43.49
CA PRO A 9 -2.29 32.22 -42.35
C PRO A 9 -2.19 33.08 -41.10
N VAL A 10 -3.12 32.89 -40.17
CA VAL A 10 -2.95 33.34 -38.81
C VAL A 10 -1.85 32.46 -38.24
N GLU A 11 -0.67 33.03 -38.05
CA GLU A 11 0.34 32.46 -37.16
C GLU A 11 -0.29 32.40 -35.77
N GLU A 12 -0.87 31.25 -35.43
CA GLU A 12 -1.08 30.88 -34.04
C GLU A 12 0.30 30.65 -33.42
N THR A 13 0.91 31.74 -32.97
CA THR A 13 1.90 31.71 -31.89
C THR A 13 1.15 31.40 -30.60
N GLY A 14 0.62 30.17 -30.52
CA GLY A 14 0.14 29.58 -29.29
C GLY A 14 1.35 28.96 -28.61
N GLU A 15 2.08 29.76 -27.83
CA GLU A 15 2.92 29.24 -26.76
C GLU A 15 2.03 28.32 -25.92
N ARG A 16 2.25 27.01 -26.04
CA ARG A 16 1.72 26.05 -25.07
C ARG A 16 2.39 26.45 -23.76
N ASN A 17 1.59 26.89 -22.78
CA ASN A 17 2.05 27.00 -21.41
C ASN A 17 2.42 25.59 -20.95
N ASP A 18 3.68 25.25 -21.13
CA ASP A 18 4.32 24.06 -20.60
C ASP A 18 4.51 24.28 -19.08
N PRO A 19 3.82 23.55 -18.20
CA PRO A 19 4.04 23.64 -16.76
C PRO A 19 5.38 23.01 -16.32
N CYS A 20 6.14 22.41 -17.26
CA CYS A 20 7.57 22.10 -17.15
C CYS A 20 8.46 23.07 -17.94
N GLY A 21 7.92 24.21 -18.38
CA GLY A 21 8.61 25.17 -19.24
C GLY A 21 10.00 25.51 -18.70
N GLU A 22 11.01 25.24 -19.54
CA GLU A 22 12.45 25.38 -19.26
C GLU A 22 12.77 25.30 -17.77
N ILE A 23 13.14 24.11 -17.28
CA ILE A 23 13.93 24.01 -16.04
C ILE A 23 15.05 25.03 -16.21
N ASP A 24 14.95 26.19 -15.55
CA ASP A 24 16.00 27.19 -15.59
C ASP A 24 17.20 26.48 -14.97
N GLU A 25 18.14 26.05 -15.81
CA GLU A 25 19.30 25.26 -15.39
C GLU A 25 20.11 26.00 -14.31
N ARG A 26 19.89 27.31 -14.14
CA ARG A 26 20.45 28.13 -13.06
C ARG A 26 19.72 28.01 -11.72
N ARG A 27 18.43 27.61 -11.69
CA ARG A 27 17.66 27.37 -10.47
C ARG A 27 17.86 25.97 -9.88
N PHE A 28 18.23 24.98 -10.69
CA PHE A 28 18.38 23.59 -10.22
C PHE A 28 19.69 23.30 -9.45
N GLN A 29 20.40 24.34 -9.00
CA GLN A 29 21.58 24.21 -8.15
C GLN A 29 21.14 24.27 -6.68
N GLY A 30 20.66 23.14 -6.14
CA GLY A 30 20.33 23.00 -4.71
C GLY A 30 18.84 22.81 -4.38
N ASP A 31 17.99 22.42 -5.32
CA ASP A 31 16.56 22.23 -5.06
C ASP A 31 16.12 20.80 -5.38
N VAL A 32 15.34 20.13 -4.51
CA VAL A 32 14.60 18.90 -4.87
C VAL A 32 13.16 19.26 -5.20
N ILE A 33 12.65 18.76 -6.33
CA ILE A 33 11.21 18.79 -6.61
C ILE A 33 10.58 17.53 -6.06
N VAL A 34 9.51 17.68 -5.27
CA VAL A 34 8.66 16.57 -4.81
C VAL A 34 7.28 16.73 -5.44
N ARG A 35 6.92 15.83 -6.35
CA ARG A 35 5.64 15.81 -7.06
C ARG A 35 4.81 14.60 -6.61
N MET A 36 3.54 14.84 -6.28
CA MET A 36 2.53 13.82 -6.00
C MET A 36 1.46 13.87 -7.08
N TYR A 37 1.12 12.71 -7.65
CA TYR A 37 0.06 12.61 -8.64
C TYR A 37 -1.32 12.47 -8.00
N SER A 38 -2.36 12.85 -8.75
CA SER A 38 -3.72 13.04 -8.23
C SER A 38 -4.72 11.98 -8.68
N GLN A 39 -4.26 10.72 -8.77
CA GLN A 39 -5.07 9.59 -9.22
C GLN A 39 -6.33 9.34 -8.38
N GLY A 40 -6.33 9.70 -7.10
CA GLY A 40 -7.36 9.35 -6.14
C GLY A 40 -6.74 8.98 -4.80
N LEU A 41 -7.03 7.77 -4.31
CA LEU A 41 -6.34 7.18 -3.17
C LEU A 41 -5.26 6.23 -3.68
N GLY A 42 -4.02 6.43 -3.25
CA GLY A 42 -2.87 5.63 -3.63
C GLY A 42 -1.61 6.46 -3.75
N ASP A 43 -0.47 5.80 -3.88
CA ASP A 43 0.85 6.45 -3.91
C ASP A 43 1.44 6.50 -5.33
N CYS A 44 1.92 7.68 -5.70
CA CYS A 44 2.76 7.89 -6.87
C CYS A 44 3.51 9.22 -6.69
N PHE A 45 4.79 9.16 -6.33
CA PHE A 45 5.62 10.34 -6.07
C PHE A 45 6.83 10.36 -6.99
N LEU A 46 6.99 11.44 -7.77
CA LEU A 46 8.18 11.68 -8.57
C LEU A 46 9.06 12.72 -7.88
N LEU A 47 10.28 12.32 -7.56
CA LEU A 47 11.31 13.18 -7.00
C LEU A 47 12.34 13.50 -8.09
N THR A 48 12.70 14.77 -8.19
CA THR A 48 13.74 15.22 -9.13
C THR A 48 14.87 15.87 -8.36
N PHE A 49 16.05 15.27 -8.44
CA PHE A 49 17.26 15.70 -7.76
C PHE A 49 18.28 16.29 -8.73
N PRO A 50 19.03 17.32 -8.31
CA PRO A 50 20.26 17.73 -8.96
C PRO A 50 21.24 16.55 -9.02
N ARG A 51 21.85 16.37 -10.18
CA ARG A 51 22.88 15.35 -10.38
C ARG A 51 24.19 15.77 -9.72
N ALA A 52 24.87 14.84 -9.06
CA ALA A 52 26.15 15.09 -8.39
C ALA A 52 27.24 15.51 -9.40
N ARG A 53 28.02 16.55 -9.05
CA ARG A 53 29.07 17.13 -9.92
C ARG A 53 30.48 17.04 -9.30
N HIS A 54 30.86 15.88 -8.77
CA HIS A 54 32.20 15.65 -8.20
C HIS A 54 33.10 14.78 -9.11
N PRO A 55 34.44 14.77 -8.93
CA PRO A 55 35.33 13.87 -9.67
C PRO A 55 34.87 12.41 -9.54
N GLY A 56 34.68 11.73 -10.68
CA GLY A 56 34.16 10.36 -10.74
C GLY A 56 32.63 10.23 -10.88
N ALA A 57 31.88 11.34 -10.84
CA ALA A 57 30.47 11.36 -11.23
C ALA A 57 30.30 11.16 -12.74
N ILE A 58 29.13 10.68 -13.15
CA ILE A 58 28.77 10.53 -14.57
C ILE A 58 28.67 11.93 -15.19
N ALA A 59 29.35 12.14 -16.32
CA ALA A 59 29.26 13.36 -17.12
C ALA A 59 27.95 13.38 -17.91
N ASP A 60 26.87 13.69 -17.22
CA ASP A 60 25.51 13.87 -17.73
C ASP A 60 24.95 15.14 -17.08
N ASP A 61 24.19 15.94 -17.83
CA ASP A 61 23.59 17.18 -17.32
C ASP A 61 22.11 17.00 -16.95
N ARG A 62 21.50 15.84 -17.24
CA ARG A 62 20.10 15.58 -16.89
C ARG A 62 19.92 15.45 -15.37
N PRO A 63 18.78 15.90 -14.80
CA PRO A 63 18.42 15.61 -13.42
C PRO A 63 18.34 14.10 -13.12
N VAL A 64 18.38 13.74 -11.85
CA VAL A 64 18.12 12.37 -11.38
C VAL A 64 16.66 12.26 -11.01
N HIS A 65 15.94 11.31 -11.61
CA HIS A 65 14.52 11.07 -11.33
C HIS A 65 14.33 9.79 -10.53
N VAL A 66 13.69 9.93 -9.37
CA VAL A 66 13.34 8.83 -8.47
C VAL A 66 11.82 8.74 -8.38
N LEU A 67 11.25 7.60 -8.75
CA LEU A 67 9.82 7.35 -8.57
C LEU A 67 9.60 6.44 -7.36
N ILE A 68 8.65 6.80 -6.50
CA ILE A 68 8.19 5.99 -5.38
C ILE A 68 6.75 5.59 -5.66
N ASP A 69 6.57 4.29 -5.88
CA ASP A 69 5.31 3.63 -6.22
C ASP A 69 4.58 4.21 -7.45
N CYS A 70 3.55 3.51 -7.90
CA CYS A 70 2.65 3.96 -8.95
C CYS A 70 1.34 3.18 -8.88
N GLY A 71 0.38 3.68 -8.11
CA GLY A 71 -0.91 3.01 -7.97
C GLY A 71 -2.07 3.90 -7.58
N VAL A 72 -3.25 3.33 -7.81
CA VAL A 72 -4.55 3.85 -7.41
C VAL A 72 -5.41 2.72 -6.87
N VAL A 73 -6.18 3.01 -5.83
CA VAL A 73 -7.08 2.03 -5.22
C VAL A 73 -8.15 1.59 -6.21
N MET A 74 -8.48 0.31 -6.13
CA MET A 74 -9.49 -0.32 -6.97
C MET A 74 -10.85 0.38 -6.86
N GLY A 75 -11.61 0.44 -7.96
CA GLY A 75 -12.95 1.04 -7.97
C GLY A 75 -12.94 2.57 -8.05
N THR A 76 -11.76 3.18 -8.15
CA THR A 76 -11.64 4.58 -8.55
C THR A 76 -12.19 4.74 -9.98
N PRO A 77 -13.08 5.72 -10.25
CA PRO A 77 -13.62 5.94 -11.59
C PRO A 77 -12.51 6.24 -12.59
N ASP A 78 -12.55 5.62 -13.77
CA ASP A 78 -11.58 5.79 -14.85
C ASP A 78 -10.12 5.52 -14.41
N ASP A 79 -9.93 4.56 -13.50
CA ASP A 79 -8.62 4.28 -12.89
C ASP A 79 -7.52 4.00 -13.93
N THR A 80 -7.87 3.37 -15.05
CA THR A 80 -6.93 2.99 -16.10
C THR A 80 -6.50 4.22 -16.90
N GLU A 81 -7.45 5.04 -17.34
CA GLU A 81 -7.20 6.30 -18.04
C GLU A 81 -6.37 7.25 -17.18
N ARG A 82 -6.67 7.35 -15.87
CA ARG A 82 -5.89 8.17 -14.93
C ARG A 82 -4.45 7.70 -14.83
N MET A 83 -4.22 6.40 -14.63
CA MET A 83 -2.85 5.87 -14.53
C MET A 83 -2.08 6.03 -15.84
N ARG A 84 -2.73 5.89 -17.00
CA ARG A 84 -2.10 6.16 -18.29
C ARG A 84 -1.65 7.61 -18.44
N ALA A 85 -2.51 8.57 -18.07
CA ALA A 85 -2.17 9.99 -18.09
C ALA A 85 -0.98 10.31 -17.17
N ILE A 86 -0.96 9.72 -15.97
CA ILE A 86 0.12 9.88 -15.00
C ILE A 86 1.43 9.30 -15.53
N VAL A 87 1.45 8.07 -16.04
CA VAL A 87 2.68 7.45 -16.56
C VAL A 87 3.17 8.16 -17.83
N ALA A 88 2.26 8.73 -18.64
CA ALA A 88 2.63 9.59 -19.75
C ALA A 88 3.33 10.89 -19.30
N ASP A 89 2.88 11.54 -18.22
CA ASP A 89 3.56 12.71 -17.63
C ASP A 89 4.91 12.32 -17.01
N ILE A 90 5.01 11.16 -16.36
CA ILE A 90 6.30 10.63 -15.86
C ILE A 90 7.25 10.44 -17.04
N ALA A 91 6.81 9.80 -18.13
CA ALA A 91 7.61 9.60 -19.34
C ALA A 91 8.10 10.94 -19.93
N ALA A 92 7.20 11.92 -20.04
CA ALA A 92 7.54 13.26 -20.56
C ALA A 92 8.53 13.99 -19.65
N THR A 93 8.27 14.02 -18.34
CA THR A 93 9.09 14.72 -17.34
C THR A 93 10.50 14.14 -17.24
N THR A 94 10.62 12.82 -17.36
CA THR A 94 11.88 12.10 -17.17
C THR A 94 12.68 11.92 -18.46
N GLY A 95 12.13 12.37 -19.60
CA GLY A 95 12.70 12.06 -20.92
C GLY A 95 12.77 10.55 -21.16
N ASN A 96 11.78 9.79 -20.66
CA ASN A 96 11.69 8.33 -20.70
C ASN A 96 12.77 7.58 -19.91
N ARG A 97 13.43 8.20 -18.93
CA ARG A 97 14.51 7.56 -18.16
C ARG A 97 14.36 7.81 -16.67
N LEU A 98 14.07 6.75 -15.92
CA LEU A 98 14.03 6.74 -14.46
C LEU A 98 15.34 6.18 -13.90
N ASP A 99 15.99 6.94 -13.02
CA ASP A 99 17.25 6.53 -12.39
C ASP A 99 17.03 5.49 -11.29
N LEU A 100 15.91 5.62 -10.58
CA LEU A 100 15.54 4.74 -9.48
C LEU A 100 14.02 4.61 -9.40
N LEU A 101 13.54 3.38 -9.43
CA LEU A 101 12.19 3.01 -8.98
C LEU A 101 12.28 2.47 -7.56
N ILE A 102 11.41 2.94 -6.68
CA ILE A 102 11.26 2.45 -5.31
C ILE A 102 9.86 1.85 -5.18
N LEU A 103 9.78 0.58 -4.79
CA LEU A 103 8.53 -0.10 -4.47
C LEU A 103 8.45 -0.36 -2.97
N THR A 104 7.45 0.22 -2.30
CA THR A 104 7.38 0.25 -0.84
C THR A 104 6.88 -1.07 -0.24
N HIS A 105 5.72 -1.57 -0.69
CA HIS A 105 5.10 -2.83 -0.26
C HIS A 105 4.05 -3.31 -1.27
N GLU A 106 3.50 -4.50 -1.01
CA GLU A 106 2.51 -5.14 -1.87
C GLU A 106 1.08 -4.70 -1.55
N HIS A 107 0.77 -3.45 -1.88
CA HIS A 107 -0.61 -2.95 -1.93
C HIS A 107 -1.01 -2.52 -3.35
N TRP A 108 -2.28 -2.73 -3.70
CA TRP A 108 -2.78 -2.45 -5.04
C TRP A 108 -2.71 -0.98 -5.39
N ASP A 109 -3.02 -0.10 -4.46
CA ASP A 109 -2.95 1.35 -4.63
C ASP A 109 -1.52 1.92 -4.63
N HIS A 110 -0.51 1.05 -4.51
CA HIS A 110 0.91 1.36 -4.77
C HIS A 110 1.42 0.79 -6.10
N LEU A 111 0.74 -0.24 -6.64
CA LEU A 111 1.29 -1.06 -7.73
C LEU A 111 0.40 -1.13 -8.97
N SER A 112 -0.88 -0.76 -8.86
CA SER A 112 -1.86 -0.97 -9.93
C SER A 112 -1.53 -0.23 -11.22
N GLY A 113 -0.79 0.88 -11.14
CA GLY A 113 -0.32 1.65 -12.29
C GLY A 113 0.59 0.86 -13.22
N PHE A 114 1.38 -0.08 -12.69
CA PHE A 114 2.25 -0.93 -13.51
C PHE A 114 1.48 -1.89 -14.41
N ILE A 115 0.26 -2.27 -14.03
CA ILE A 115 -0.63 -3.07 -14.87
C ILE A 115 -1.51 -2.17 -15.74
N LYS A 116 -2.11 -1.14 -15.15
CA LYS A 116 -3.09 -0.27 -15.82
C LYS A 116 -2.49 0.56 -16.96
N ALA A 117 -1.21 0.93 -16.83
CA ALA A 117 -0.47 1.71 -17.81
C ALA A 117 0.73 0.95 -18.38
N GLU A 118 0.60 -0.36 -18.57
CA GLU A 118 1.69 -1.24 -19.06
C GLU A 118 2.32 -0.73 -20.36
N GLN A 119 1.51 -0.27 -21.33
CA GLN A 119 2.01 0.20 -22.63
C GLN A 119 2.79 1.52 -22.52
N GLU A 120 2.44 2.34 -21.54
CA GLU A 120 3.16 3.57 -21.24
C GLU A 120 4.50 3.25 -20.56
N TRP A 121 4.53 2.25 -19.69
CA TRP A 121 5.76 1.77 -19.04
C TRP A 121 6.78 1.19 -20.02
N GLU A 122 6.36 0.56 -21.12
CA GLU A 122 7.26 0.07 -22.17
C GLU A 122 8.16 1.15 -22.77
N LYS A 123 7.77 2.43 -22.62
CA LYS A 123 8.52 3.58 -23.15
C LYS A 123 9.60 4.05 -22.19
N ILE A 124 9.54 3.67 -20.91
CA ILE A 124 10.40 4.21 -19.85
C ILE A 124 11.51 3.20 -19.51
N GLU A 125 12.76 3.63 -19.63
CA GLU A 125 13.91 2.87 -19.14
C GLU A 125 14.04 3.08 -17.62
N VAL A 126 13.97 1.99 -16.84
CA VAL A 126 14.21 2.03 -15.39
C VAL A 126 15.60 1.47 -15.08
N ASN A 127 16.47 2.31 -14.55
CA ASN A 127 17.88 1.99 -14.34
C ASN A 127 18.12 1.06 -13.13
N ARG A 128 17.44 1.31 -12.00
CA ARG A 128 17.61 0.58 -10.73
C ARG A 128 16.27 0.42 -10.01
N LEU A 129 16.19 -0.62 -9.18
CA LEU A 129 15.04 -0.88 -8.33
C LEU A 129 15.48 -0.99 -6.88
N TRP A 130 14.83 -0.25 -5.98
CA TRP A 130 14.90 -0.47 -4.54
C TRP A 130 13.58 -1.02 -4.03
N THR A 131 13.64 -2.03 -3.17
CA THR A 131 12.48 -2.55 -2.46
C THR A 131 12.89 -3.12 -1.10
N ALA A 132 11.94 -3.48 -0.25
CA ALA A 132 12.20 -4.03 1.06
C ALA A 132 12.90 -5.41 1.01
N TRP A 133 13.67 -5.73 2.04
CA TRP A 133 14.26 -7.07 2.22
C TRP A 133 13.23 -8.20 2.27
N THR A 134 11.96 -7.89 2.59
CA THR A 134 10.84 -8.84 2.56
C THR A 134 10.53 -9.37 1.16
N GLU A 135 11.05 -8.71 0.12
CA GLU A 135 10.83 -9.06 -1.30
C GLU A 135 12.00 -9.85 -1.90
N LYS A 136 13.01 -10.15 -1.09
CA LYS A 136 14.14 -10.98 -1.46
C LYS A 136 13.67 -12.41 -1.72
N ASP A 137 14.23 -13.04 -2.76
CA ASP A 137 14.04 -14.46 -3.02
C ASP A 137 14.78 -15.29 -1.95
N ASP A 138 14.08 -15.54 -0.85
CA ASP A 138 14.52 -16.39 0.25
C ASP A 138 13.33 -17.25 0.75
N PRO A 139 13.03 -18.35 0.05
CA PRO A 139 11.87 -19.19 0.36
C PRO A 139 11.92 -19.81 1.76
N ALA A 140 13.13 -20.08 2.27
CA ALA A 140 13.31 -20.69 3.59
C ALA A 140 13.36 -19.66 4.73
N GLY A 141 13.72 -18.41 4.43
CA GLY A 141 13.76 -17.31 5.38
C GLY A 141 12.41 -16.64 5.60
N LEU A 142 12.45 -15.57 6.41
CA LEU A 142 11.27 -14.79 6.75
C LEU A 142 10.51 -14.21 5.54
N PRO A 143 11.17 -13.78 4.42
CA PRO A 143 10.47 -13.38 3.20
C PRO A 143 9.54 -14.47 2.67
N GLY A 144 10.05 -15.69 2.46
CA GLY A 144 9.24 -16.82 2.00
C GLY A 144 8.11 -17.20 2.96
N ILE A 145 8.36 -17.09 4.27
CA ILE A 145 7.33 -17.33 5.30
C ILE A 145 6.17 -16.32 5.17
N LEU A 146 6.49 -15.02 5.04
CA LEU A 146 5.49 -13.96 4.84
C LEU A 146 4.64 -14.21 3.59
N LYS A 147 5.29 -14.50 2.46
CA LYS A 147 4.60 -14.79 1.19
C LYS A 147 3.66 -15.97 1.29
N ARG A 148 4.07 -17.07 1.93
CA ARG A 148 3.21 -18.24 2.13
C ARG A 148 2.01 -17.96 3.02
N ILE A 149 2.20 -17.15 4.07
CA ILE A 149 1.09 -16.72 4.95
C ILE A 149 0.11 -15.87 4.16
N GLN A 150 0.58 -14.85 3.46
CA GLN A 150 -0.24 -13.94 2.65
C GLN A 150 -1.01 -14.70 1.56
N GLU A 151 -0.34 -15.57 0.80
CA GLU A 151 -0.98 -16.36 -0.26
C GLU A 151 -2.04 -17.31 0.30
N LYS A 152 -1.77 -17.94 1.44
CA LYS A 152 -2.74 -18.82 2.11
C LYS A 152 -3.97 -18.05 2.58
N GLN A 153 -3.77 -16.87 3.15
CA GLN A 153 -4.85 -15.99 3.58
C GLN A 153 -5.68 -15.52 2.39
N ARG A 154 -5.05 -15.09 1.31
CA ARG A 154 -5.70 -14.69 0.05
C ARG A 154 -6.56 -15.81 -0.54
N ARG A 155 -5.99 -17.02 -0.67
CA ARG A 155 -6.72 -18.20 -1.14
C ARG A 155 -7.91 -18.52 -0.25
N ALA A 156 -7.73 -18.48 1.08
CA ALA A 156 -8.81 -18.72 2.02
C ALA A 156 -9.93 -17.70 1.84
N LEU A 157 -9.62 -16.40 1.81
CA LEU A 157 -10.61 -15.33 1.61
C LEU A 157 -11.37 -15.42 0.31
N THR A 158 -10.69 -15.80 -0.77
CA THR A 158 -11.34 -16.06 -2.06
C THR A 158 -12.39 -17.18 -1.94
N ARG A 159 -12.13 -18.22 -1.14
CA ARG A 159 -13.12 -19.28 -0.86
C ARG A 159 -14.30 -18.78 -0.05
N ILE A 160 -14.03 -17.95 0.96
CA ILE A 160 -15.09 -17.35 1.78
C ILE A 160 -16.04 -16.56 0.89
N ALA A 161 -15.51 -15.69 0.03
CA ALA A 161 -16.30 -14.87 -0.88
C ALA A 161 -17.13 -15.73 -1.86
N ASP A 162 -16.53 -16.76 -2.47
CA ASP A 162 -17.23 -17.68 -3.40
C ASP A 162 -18.34 -18.47 -2.68
N GLN A 163 -18.08 -18.99 -1.49
CA GLN A 163 -19.09 -19.74 -0.73
C GLN A 163 -20.22 -18.83 -0.24
N ALA A 164 -19.92 -17.62 0.25
CA ALA A 164 -20.93 -16.64 0.65
C ALA A 164 -21.85 -16.27 -0.52
N LEU A 165 -21.28 -16.07 -1.72
CA LEU A 165 -22.04 -15.82 -2.95
C LEU A 165 -22.99 -16.98 -3.28
N ARG A 166 -22.47 -18.22 -3.30
CA ARG A 166 -23.26 -19.42 -3.66
C ARG A 166 -24.44 -19.66 -2.73
N LEU A 167 -24.28 -19.31 -1.46
CA LEU A 167 -25.27 -19.53 -0.41
C LEU A 167 -26.21 -18.33 -0.19
N GLY A 168 -25.99 -17.20 -0.89
CA GLY A 168 -26.83 -16.00 -0.78
C GLY A 168 -26.57 -15.15 0.48
N PHE A 169 -25.40 -15.28 1.10
CA PHE A 169 -24.98 -14.47 2.25
C PHE A 169 -24.40 -13.14 1.78
N GLU A 170 -25.27 -12.22 1.36
CA GLU A 170 -24.86 -10.95 0.73
C GLU A 170 -23.96 -10.08 1.63
N ASN A 171 -24.18 -10.07 2.95
CA ASN A 171 -23.41 -9.23 3.87
C ASN A 171 -21.99 -9.76 4.05
N GLU A 172 -21.85 -11.06 4.33
CA GLU A 172 -20.57 -11.76 4.48
C GLU A 172 -19.78 -11.72 3.17
N GLN A 173 -20.48 -11.85 2.03
CA GLN A 173 -19.89 -11.67 0.72
C GLN A 173 -19.37 -10.23 0.54
N LYS A 174 -20.17 -9.21 0.87
CA LYS A 174 -19.74 -7.80 0.81
C LYS A 174 -18.57 -7.52 1.74
N THR A 175 -18.54 -8.10 2.94
CA THR A 175 -17.42 -7.98 3.88
C THR A 175 -16.15 -8.63 3.33
N ALA A 176 -16.25 -9.87 2.82
CA ALA A 176 -15.12 -10.56 2.21
C ALA A 176 -14.58 -9.80 0.98
N ILE A 177 -15.48 -9.30 0.10
CA ILE A 177 -15.11 -8.49 -1.07
C ILE A 177 -14.48 -7.16 -0.66
N GLY A 178 -15.08 -6.45 0.29
CA GLY A 178 -14.55 -5.17 0.78
C GLY A 178 -13.14 -5.31 1.36
N LEU A 179 -12.88 -6.44 2.01
CA LEU A 179 -11.59 -6.76 2.60
C LEU A 179 -10.59 -7.30 1.58
N MET A 180 -11.02 -8.04 0.54
CA MET A 180 -10.16 -8.37 -0.61
C MET A 180 -9.77 -7.13 -1.41
N SER A 181 -10.70 -6.18 -1.56
CA SER A 181 -10.42 -4.86 -2.16
C SER A 181 -9.44 -4.03 -1.32
N PHE A 182 -9.36 -4.30 -0.01
CA PHE A 182 -8.37 -3.75 0.91
C PHE A 182 -7.02 -4.50 0.82
N LEU A 183 -7.03 -5.83 0.71
CA LEU A 183 -5.85 -6.70 0.58
C LEU A 183 -5.18 -6.65 -0.80
N GLY A 184 -5.83 -6.02 -1.78
CA GLY A 184 -5.26 -5.65 -3.07
C GLY A 184 -5.60 -6.54 -4.26
N ASP A 185 -6.45 -7.56 -4.13
CA ASP A 185 -6.81 -8.43 -5.26
C ASP A 185 -8.21 -8.16 -5.82
N ALA A 186 -8.30 -7.97 -7.13
CA ALA A 186 -9.51 -7.64 -7.87
C ALA A 186 -10.44 -8.85 -8.10
N PRO A 187 -11.74 -8.57 -8.24
CA PRO A 187 -12.38 -8.78 -9.54
C PRO A 187 -13.24 -7.59 -9.95
N VAL A 188 -13.37 -7.43 -11.26
CA VAL A 188 -14.26 -6.49 -11.95
C VAL A 188 -15.39 -7.29 -12.60
N ASP A 189 -16.62 -6.78 -12.52
CA ASP A 189 -17.77 -7.13 -13.37
C ASP A 189 -17.92 -8.61 -13.76
N GLY A 190 -18.28 -9.46 -12.79
CA GLY A 190 -18.70 -10.84 -13.08
C GLY A 190 -17.59 -11.79 -13.56
N MET A 191 -16.32 -11.36 -13.55
CA MET A 191 -15.18 -12.27 -13.74
C MET A 191 -14.89 -13.06 -12.45
N SER A 192 -14.45 -14.32 -12.62
CA SER A 192 -13.94 -15.12 -11.51
C SER A 192 -12.67 -14.51 -10.93
N PHE A 193 -12.58 -14.43 -9.60
CA PHE A 193 -11.39 -14.02 -8.85
C PHE A 193 -10.10 -14.75 -9.27
N ALA A 194 -10.21 -15.96 -9.82
CA ALA A 194 -9.06 -16.73 -10.28
C ALA A 194 -8.40 -16.18 -11.57
N ALA A 195 -9.09 -15.30 -12.31
CA ALA A 195 -8.64 -14.76 -13.60
C ALA A 195 -8.19 -13.29 -13.53
N ALA A 196 -8.37 -12.62 -12.39
CA ALA A 196 -7.97 -11.23 -12.21
C ALA A 196 -6.46 -11.14 -11.93
N ALA A 197 -5.82 -10.07 -12.43
CA ALA A 197 -4.43 -9.79 -12.09
C ALA A 197 -4.30 -9.47 -10.60
N THR A 198 -3.27 -10.03 -9.97
CA THR A 198 -3.04 -9.93 -8.52
C THR A 198 -2.06 -8.81 -8.19
N VAL A 199 -1.98 -8.44 -6.91
CA VAL A 199 -0.90 -7.56 -6.41
C VAL A 199 0.48 -8.13 -6.72
N GLY A 200 0.64 -9.45 -6.56
CA GLY A 200 1.88 -10.15 -6.88
C GLY A 200 2.26 -9.99 -8.35
N ASP A 201 1.30 -10.09 -9.28
CA ASP A 201 1.54 -9.86 -10.71
C ASP A 201 1.98 -8.42 -10.99
N ALA A 202 1.33 -7.45 -10.33
CA ALA A 202 1.68 -6.03 -10.46
C ALA A 202 3.11 -5.77 -9.97
N PHE A 203 3.46 -6.36 -8.82
CA PHE A 203 4.79 -6.27 -8.26
C PHE A 203 5.84 -6.90 -9.16
N GLN A 204 5.61 -8.12 -9.66
CA GLN A 204 6.55 -8.78 -10.59
C GLN A 204 6.71 -8.00 -11.90
N LYS A 205 5.63 -7.42 -12.43
CA LYS A 205 5.70 -6.55 -13.61
C LYS A 205 6.55 -5.31 -13.32
N ALA A 206 6.33 -4.64 -12.19
CA ALA A 206 7.14 -3.50 -11.78
C ALA A 206 8.62 -3.86 -11.59
N LYS A 207 8.92 -5.01 -10.94
CA LYS A 207 10.29 -5.52 -10.81
C LYS A 207 10.95 -5.76 -12.16
N GLY A 208 10.19 -6.25 -13.14
CA GLY A 208 10.65 -6.54 -14.49
C GLY A 208 11.05 -5.31 -15.31
N LEU A 209 10.67 -4.10 -14.89
CA LEU A 209 11.07 -2.86 -15.56
C LEU A 209 12.56 -2.52 -15.36
N ALA A 210 13.18 -3.01 -14.28
CA ALA A 210 14.58 -2.77 -13.96
C ALA A 210 15.43 -4.04 -14.11
N PRO A 211 16.70 -3.95 -14.54
CA PRO A 211 17.61 -5.09 -14.61
C PRO A 211 17.78 -5.80 -13.26
N ALA A 212 17.67 -7.13 -13.24
CA ALA A 212 17.71 -7.92 -12.01
C ALA A 212 19.02 -7.79 -11.21
N ASP A 213 20.15 -7.57 -11.88
CA ASP A 213 21.46 -7.32 -11.26
C ASP A 213 21.55 -5.93 -10.58
N ARG A 214 20.54 -5.09 -10.80
CA ARG A 214 20.40 -3.74 -10.23
C ARG A 214 19.25 -3.63 -9.23
N HIS A 215 18.67 -4.76 -8.82
CA HIS A 215 17.72 -4.82 -7.73
C HIS A 215 18.45 -4.71 -6.39
N VAL A 216 17.98 -3.82 -5.51
CA VAL A 216 18.48 -3.66 -4.15
C VAL A 216 17.34 -3.97 -3.18
N PHE A 217 17.61 -4.91 -2.28
CA PHE A 217 16.73 -5.28 -1.19
C PHE A 217 17.21 -4.58 0.08
N CYS A 218 16.59 -3.45 0.40
CA CYS A 218 16.98 -2.55 1.47
C CYS A 218 16.71 -3.16 2.85
N GLU A 219 17.71 -3.08 3.74
CA GLU A 219 17.65 -3.57 5.11
C GLU A 219 17.54 -2.41 6.12
N PRO A 220 16.73 -2.53 7.19
CA PRO A 220 16.68 -1.51 8.23
C PRO A 220 18.05 -1.29 8.86
N GLY A 221 18.44 -0.03 9.00
CA GLY A 221 19.77 0.38 9.48
C GLY A 221 20.81 0.61 8.38
N GLU A 222 20.48 0.37 7.11
CA GLU A 222 21.36 0.75 6.01
C GLU A 222 21.34 2.26 5.77
N VAL A 223 22.51 2.78 5.42
CA VAL A 223 22.71 4.16 4.97
C VAL A 223 23.32 4.10 3.57
N ARG A 224 22.57 4.59 2.57
CA ARG A 224 22.90 4.46 1.14
C ARG A 224 22.97 5.84 0.48
N PRO A 225 23.82 6.08 -0.52
CA PRO A 225 23.63 7.23 -1.39
C PRO A 225 22.37 7.04 -2.23
N VAL A 226 21.59 8.11 -2.45
CA VAL A 226 20.60 8.09 -3.53
C VAL A 226 21.40 8.13 -4.84
N PRO A 227 21.23 7.15 -5.75
CA PRO A 227 22.11 6.98 -6.91
C PRO A 227 22.30 8.27 -7.71
N GLU A 228 23.55 8.60 -8.02
CA GLU A 228 23.91 9.73 -8.90
C GLU A 228 23.59 11.13 -8.31
N THR A 229 23.29 11.21 -7.01
CA THR A 229 23.06 12.45 -6.25
C THR A 229 24.03 12.56 -5.07
N ASP A 230 24.05 13.73 -4.44
CA ASP A 230 24.73 13.94 -3.15
C ASP A 230 23.82 13.66 -1.92
N ALA A 231 22.56 13.22 -2.14
CA ALA A 231 21.63 12.88 -1.07
C ALA A 231 21.91 11.51 -0.45
N ILE A 232 21.60 11.36 0.83
CA ILE A 232 21.82 10.15 1.62
C ILE A 232 20.49 9.60 2.12
N CYS A 233 20.23 8.33 1.85
CA CYS A 233 19.04 7.63 2.28
C CYS A 233 19.33 6.74 3.50
N TYR A 234 18.55 6.91 4.56
CA TYR A 234 18.51 6.05 5.73
C TYR A 234 17.31 5.10 5.59
N VAL A 235 17.56 3.79 5.61
CA VAL A 235 16.51 2.76 5.57
C VAL A 235 16.05 2.50 7.00
N LEU A 236 14.81 2.87 7.31
CA LEU A 236 14.23 2.77 8.66
C LEU A 236 13.42 1.49 8.85
N GLY A 237 12.81 0.97 7.79
CA GLY A 237 11.99 -0.22 7.81
C GLY A 237 12.00 -0.94 6.45
N PRO A 238 11.41 -2.14 6.37
CA PRO A 238 10.61 -2.78 7.42
C PRO A 238 11.44 -3.49 8.49
N PRO A 239 10.89 -3.70 9.71
CA PRO A 239 11.61 -4.36 10.80
C PRO A 239 11.87 -5.84 10.56
N ARG A 240 13.03 -6.33 11.01
CA ARG A 240 13.33 -7.78 11.11
C ARG A 240 12.59 -8.49 12.25
N SER A 241 12.02 -7.72 13.18
CA SER A 241 11.34 -8.27 14.34
C SER A 241 9.93 -8.72 13.97
N ASP A 242 9.67 -10.02 14.16
CA ASP A 242 8.35 -10.63 14.05
C ASP A 242 7.27 -9.84 14.79
N THR A 243 7.54 -9.48 16.04
CA THR A 243 6.60 -8.73 16.87
C THR A 243 6.29 -7.35 16.29
N ARG A 244 7.30 -6.68 15.70
CA ARG A 244 7.10 -5.37 15.08
C ARG A 244 6.37 -5.46 13.74
N LEU A 245 6.58 -6.53 12.97
CA LEU A 245 5.82 -6.74 11.73
C LEU A 245 4.32 -6.91 12.01
N ARG A 246 3.98 -7.59 13.12
CA ARG A 246 2.57 -7.88 13.46
C ARG A 246 1.86 -6.76 14.23
N GLN A 247 2.62 -5.85 14.83
CA GLN A 247 2.07 -4.77 15.64
C GLN A 247 1.41 -3.69 14.75
N THR A 248 0.11 -3.81 14.49
CA THR A 248 -0.65 -2.83 13.69
C THR A 248 -1.18 -1.66 14.48
N GLY A 249 -1.46 -1.87 15.77
CA GLY A 249 -2.06 -0.89 16.65
C GLY A 249 -1.16 -0.46 17.81
N PRO A 250 -1.56 0.60 18.52
CA PRO A 250 -0.83 1.11 19.67
C PRO A 250 -0.77 0.09 20.81
N SER A 251 0.40 0.01 21.47
CA SER A 251 0.62 -0.85 22.65
C SER A 251 0.18 -0.20 23.97
N LYS A 252 -0.09 1.10 23.93
CA LYS A 252 -0.53 1.93 25.06
C LYS A 252 -1.64 2.87 24.59
N ASP A 253 -2.51 3.28 25.49
CA ASP A 253 -3.51 4.30 25.19
C ASP A 253 -2.82 5.57 24.66
N LEU A 254 -3.34 6.13 23.56
CA LEU A 254 -2.92 7.39 22.92
C LEU A 254 -1.57 7.41 22.18
N GLU A 255 -0.90 6.28 21.92
CA GLU A 255 0.35 6.23 21.11
C GLU A 255 0.13 6.69 19.65
N THR A 256 -1.12 6.60 19.18
CA THR A 256 -1.59 7.11 17.87
C THR A 256 -2.80 8.04 18.01
N PHE A 257 -3.28 8.57 16.89
CA PHE A 257 -4.52 9.34 16.78
C PHE A 257 -5.71 8.38 16.68
N ALA A 258 -6.92 8.86 17.02
CA ALA A 258 -8.13 8.06 16.95
C ALA A 258 -9.31 8.91 16.45
N GLY A 259 -10.27 8.26 15.80
CA GLY A 259 -11.51 8.89 15.35
C GLY A 259 -12.57 8.99 16.44
N ASP A 260 -13.50 9.93 16.24
CA ASP A 260 -14.67 10.09 17.09
C ASP A 260 -15.63 8.88 17.03
N ASP A 261 -15.55 8.10 15.94
CA ASP A 261 -16.36 6.90 15.69
C ASP A 261 -15.70 5.58 16.16
N ASP A 262 -14.48 5.61 16.71
CA ASP A 262 -13.83 4.39 17.21
C ASP A 262 -14.60 3.88 18.45
N PRO A 263 -15.17 2.65 18.42
CA PRO A 263 -15.82 2.06 19.59
C PRO A 263 -14.88 1.97 20.81
N ALA A 264 -13.56 1.97 20.61
CA ALA A 264 -12.57 2.03 21.69
C ALA A 264 -12.52 3.39 22.41
N PHE A 265 -12.97 4.46 21.76
CA PHE A 265 -13.12 5.80 22.36
C PHE A 265 -14.50 6.03 22.99
N ALA A 266 -15.54 5.39 22.48
CA ALA A 266 -16.84 5.31 23.15
C ALA A 266 -16.83 4.39 24.40
N ALA A 267 -15.85 3.47 24.48
CA ALA A 267 -15.63 2.61 25.63
C ALA A 267 -14.85 3.33 26.74
N SER A 268 -15.25 3.10 28.00
CA SER A 268 -14.48 3.50 29.19
C SER A 268 -13.01 3.05 29.10
N ASP A 269 -12.09 3.75 29.77
CA ASP A 269 -10.64 3.43 29.88
C ASP A 269 -10.35 1.93 30.04
N LEU A 270 -11.20 1.22 30.80
CA LEU A 270 -11.08 -0.21 31.01
C LEU A 270 -11.30 -1.04 29.73
N GLY A 271 -12.30 -0.71 28.91
CA GLY A 271 -12.61 -1.41 27.65
C GLY A 271 -11.51 -1.23 26.60
N ARG A 272 -10.86 -0.06 26.58
CA ARG A 272 -9.72 0.26 25.71
C ARG A 272 -8.50 -0.59 26.06
N SER A 273 -8.17 -0.64 27.35
CA SER A 273 -7.06 -1.45 27.87
C SER A 273 -7.27 -2.95 27.62
N LEU A 274 -8.51 -3.45 27.66
CA LEU A 274 -8.83 -4.85 27.40
C LEU A 274 -8.70 -5.22 25.93
N ARG A 275 -9.13 -4.35 24.99
CA ARG A 275 -8.99 -4.60 23.54
C ARG A 275 -7.54 -4.52 23.07
N ALA A 276 -6.78 -3.52 23.53
CA ALA A 276 -5.36 -3.41 23.23
C ALA A 276 -4.57 -4.60 23.80
N ARG A 277 -4.91 -5.05 25.02
CA ARG A 277 -4.33 -6.28 25.60
C ARG A 277 -4.76 -7.53 24.85
N ALA A 278 -6.01 -7.65 24.40
CA ALA A 278 -6.45 -8.80 23.61
C ALA A 278 -5.72 -8.89 22.27
N LEU A 279 -5.57 -7.77 21.54
CA LEU A 279 -4.78 -7.70 20.31
C LEU A 279 -3.30 -8.03 20.57
N ALA A 280 -2.70 -7.47 21.63
CA ALA A 280 -1.32 -7.75 22.01
C ALA A 280 -1.11 -9.20 22.49
N GLU A 281 -2.09 -9.83 23.15
CA GLU A 281 -2.06 -11.24 23.56
C GLU A 281 -2.26 -12.19 22.37
N LEU A 282 -3.12 -11.83 21.41
CA LEU A 282 -3.24 -12.50 20.11
C LEU A 282 -1.92 -12.40 19.35
N ASP A 283 -1.27 -11.23 19.33
CA ASP A 283 0.04 -11.08 18.70
C ASP A 283 1.13 -11.86 19.46
N ALA A 284 1.18 -11.80 20.79
CA ALA A 284 2.18 -12.55 21.55
C ALA A 284 2.03 -14.08 21.43
N ALA A 285 0.82 -14.58 21.15
CA ALA A 285 0.52 -16.00 21.07
C ALA A 285 0.92 -16.69 19.74
N PHE A 286 1.23 -15.94 18.66
CA PHE A 286 1.48 -16.51 17.33
C PHE A 286 2.64 -15.84 16.57
N PRO A 287 3.92 -16.18 16.82
CA PRO A 287 4.99 -15.72 15.94
C PRO A 287 4.75 -16.17 14.49
N LEU A 288 5.18 -15.40 13.47
CA LEU A 288 5.01 -15.71 12.04
C LEU A 288 5.44 -17.14 11.71
N LYS A 289 6.54 -17.59 12.30
CA LYS A 289 6.99 -18.98 12.15
C LYS A 289 6.02 -20.01 12.74
N ALA A 290 5.36 -19.70 13.87
CA ALA A 290 4.32 -20.55 14.42
C ALA A 290 3.00 -20.48 13.64
N MET A 291 2.79 -19.46 12.80
CA MET A 291 1.66 -19.45 11.86
C MET A 291 1.82 -20.52 10.76
N GLU A 292 3.06 -20.89 10.42
CA GLU A 292 3.32 -22.00 9.50
C GLU A 292 3.20 -23.39 10.13
N ASP A 293 3.27 -23.50 11.46
CA ASP A 293 3.16 -24.79 12.14
C ASP A 293 1.87 -25.49 11.72
N LYS A 294 1.93 -26.80 11.42
CA LYS A 294 0.79 -27.57 10.89
C LYS A 294 -0.48 -27.44 11.75
N ARG A 295 -0.31 -27.19 13.05
CA ARG A 295 -1.38 -27.04 14.05
C ARG A 295 -1.71 -25.59 14.41
N SER A 296 -1.22 -24.62 13.64
CA SER A 296 -1.49 -23.21 13.88
C SER A 296 -2.99 -22.90 13.69
N ARG A 297 -3.47 -21.83 14.33
CA ARG A 297 -4.84 -21.36 14.13
C ARG A 297 -5.10 -20.96 12.67
N LEU A 298 -4.10 -20.36 12.01
CA LEU A 298 -4.14 -20.06 10.58
C LEU A 298 -4.40 -21.31 9.76
N ASN A 299 -3.60 -22.37 9.96
CA ASN A 299 -3.75 -23.60 9.21
C ASN A 299 -5.05 -24.32 9.53
N ALA A 300 -5.46 -24.37 10.81
CA ALA A 300 -6.72 -24.97 11.24
C ALA A 300 -7.95 -24.33 10.56
N PHE A 301 -7.92 -23.02 10.32
CA PHE A 301 -9.00 -22.31 9.65
C PHE A 301 -8.85 -22.31 8.11
N ALA A 302 -7.69 -21.94 7.59
CA ALA A 302 -7.50 -21.79 6.14
C ALA A 302 -7.55 -23.14 5.42
N MET A 303 -6.92 -24.19 5.97
CA MET A 303 -6.83 -25.45 5.24
C MET A 303 -8.17 -26.18 5.16
N THR A 304 -9.07 -26.03 6.13
CA THR A 304 -10.42 -26.60 6.05
C THR A 304 -11.23 -26.00 4.90
N LEU A 305 -11.01 -24.71 4.60
CA LEU A 305 -11.60 -24.03 3.43
C LEU A 305 -10.96 -24.43 2.10
N LEU A 306 -9.65 -24.68 2.11
CA LEU A 306 -8.86 -24.97 0.89
C LEU A 306 -8.87 -26.45 0.49
N GLY A 307 -9.11 -27.36 1.44
CA GLY A 307 -9.04 -28.79 1.25
C GLY A 307 -9.95 -29.42 0.20
N PRO A 308 -11.21 -28.98 0.00
CA PRO A 308 -12.08 -29.53 -1.04
C PRO A 308 -11.50 -29.48 -2.47
N ASP A 309 -10.65 -28.49 -2.76
CA ASP A 309 -9.97 -28.41 -4.06
C ASP A 309 -8.69 -29.23 -4.11
N LEU A 310 -8.04 -29.46 -2.96
CA LEU A 310 -6.95 -30.44 -2.85
C LEU A 310 -7.48 -31.88 -3.05
N LEU A 311 -8.74 -32.16 -2.70
CA LEU A 311 -9.41 -33.45 -2.87
C LEU A 311 -9.82 -33.73 -4.33
N GLY A 312 -10.05 -32.70 -5.15
CA GLY A 312 -10.24 -32.84 -6.60
C GLY A 312 -8.97 -33.22 -7.37
N MET A 313 -7.82 -33.27 -6.71
CA MET A 313 -6.50 -33.56 -7.29
C MET A 313 -6.06 -35.03 -7.22
N ASP A 314 -6.96 -35.97 -6.90
CA ASP A 314 -6.66 -37.42 -6.98
C ASP A 314 -6.16 -37.83 -8.39
N GLY A 315 -6.43 -37.03 -9.43
CA GLY A 315 -5.86 -37.18 -10.79
C GLY A 315 -4.68 -36.28 -11.16
N VAL A 316 -4.42 -35.17 -10.45
CA VAL A 316 -3.45 -34.12 -10.88
C VAL A 316 -2.10 -34.21 -10.14
N LEU A 317 -2.05 -34.81 -8.95
CA LEU A 317 -0.78 -35.12 -8.27
C LEU A 317 0.16 -36.00 -9.12
N ALA A 318 -0.42 -36.74 -10.08
CA ALA A 318 0.27 -37.60 -11.03
C ALA A 318 0.87 -36.87 -12.24
N GLU A 319 0.48 -35.62 -12.55
CA GLU A 319 0.84 -34.94 -13.82
C GLU A 319 1.76 -33.71 -13.68
N ASP A 320 1.98 -33.16 -12.48
CA ASP A 320 2.89 -32.00 -12.31
C ASP A 320 4.36 -32.46 -12.35
N ASN A 321 5.13 -32.01 -13.34
CA ASN A 321 6.54 -32.40 -13.52
C ASN A 321 7.51 -31.61 -12.63
N ASP A 322 7.04 -30.59 -11.89
CA ASP A 322 7.88 -29.82 -10.97
C ASP A 322 7.96 -30.52 -9.58
N PRO A 323 9.15 -31.03 -9.19
CA PRO A 323 9.31 -31.74 -7.93
C PRO A 323 9.12 -30.84 -6.69
N ILE A 324 9.36 -29.52 -6.79
CA ILE A 324 9.19 -28.59 -5.66
C ILE A 324 7.71 -28.39 -5.38
N ARG A 325 6.93 -28.08 -6.43
CA ARG A 325 5.48 -27.90 -6.31
C ARG A 325 4.77 -29.15 -5.81
N ARG A 326 5.19 -30.34 -6.28
CA ARG A 326 4.66 -31.61 -5.77
C ARG A 326 4.93 -31.78 -4.27
N GLN A 327 6.12 -31.42 -3.81
CA GLN A 327 6.46 -31.51 -2.38
C GLN A 327 5.64 -30.55 -1.52
N GLU A 328 5.39 -29.33 -2.01
CA GLU A 328 4.52 -28.35 -1.35
C GLU A 328 3.06 -28.84 -1.27
N GLN A 329 2.53 -29.41 -2.35
CA GLN A 329 1.17 -29.98 -2.38
C GLN A 329 1.00 -31.11 -1.37
N VAL A 330 1.98 -32.02 -1.25
CA VAL A 330 1.96 -33.09 -0.24
C VAL A 330 1.97 -32.49 1.17
N LEU A 331 2.75 -31.45 1.41
CA LEU A 331 2.80 -30.80 2.73
C LEU A 331 1.49 -30.08 3.07
N GLU A 332 0.87 -29.40 2.10
CA GLU A 332 -0.47 -28.81 2.26
C GLU A 332 -1.52 -29.88 2.57
N TRP A 333 -1.49 -31.01 1.85
CA TRP A 333 -2.37 -32.13 2.10
C TRP A 333 -2.22 -32.70 3.51
N GLU A 334 -0.99 -32.96 3.96
CA GLU A 334 -0.74 -33.42 5.33
C GLU A 334 -1.23 -32.41 6.37
N THR A 335 -1.11 -31.11 6.08
CA THR A 335 -1.60 -30.05 6.96
C THR A 335 -3.12 -30.04 7.02
N TYR A 336 -3.80 -30.19 5.87
CA TYR A 336 -5.24 -30.35 5.78
C TYR A 336 -5.73 -31.56 6.57
N GLU A 337 -5.11 -32.73 6.41
CA GLU A 337 -5.50 -33.93 7.16
C GLU A 337 -5.39 -33.75 8.68
N GLN A 338 -4.46 -32.91 9.14
CA GLN A 338 -4.25 -32.61 10.56
C GLN A 338 -5.17 -31.54 11.13
N THR A 339 -6.00 -30.87 10.32
CA THR A 339 -6.97 -29.88 10.83
C THR A 339 -8.24 -30.52 11.39
N PHE A 340 -8.50 -31.79 11.10
CA PHE A 340 -9.69 -32.48 11.56
C PHE A 340 -9.46 -33.22 12.88
N PRO A 341 -10.51 -33.36 13.71
CA PRO A 341 -10.41 -34.04 15.00
C PRO A 341 -10.24 -35.56 14.91
N PHE A 342 -10.55 -36.16 13.75
CA PHE A 342 -10.50 -37.62 13.53
C PHE A 342 -9.67 -37.93 12.30
N ASP A 343 -9.08 -39.13 12.21
CA ASP A 343 -8.42 -39.62 10.99
C ASP A 343 -9.43 -39.77 9.83
N ARG A 344 -8.97 -39.61 8.58
CA ARG A 344 -9.80 -39.71 7.37
C ARG A 344 -10.66 -40.97 7.34
N SER A 345 -10.17 -42.11 7.85
CA SER A 345 -10.94 -43.36 7.88
C SER A 345 -12.18 -43.33 8.77
N PHE A 346 -12.28 -42.35 9.68
CA PHE A 346 -13.42 -42.14 10.58
C PHE A 346 -14.27 -40.93 10.20
N ARG A 347 -13.95 -40.24 9.09
CA ARG A 347 -14.73 -39.10 8.59
C ARG A 347 -15.76 -39.59 7.59
N VAL A 348 -16.91 -38.91 7.57
CA VAL A 348 -17.95 -39.11 6.56
C VAL A 348 -18.07 -37.80 5.79
N ALA A 349 -17.99 -37.85 4.45
CA ALA A 349 -18.20 -36.65 3.64
C ALA A 349 -19.66 -36.18 3.79
N LEU A 350 -19.88 -34.87 3.83
CA LEU A 350 -21.23 -34.32 4.05
C LEU A 350 -22.23 -34.80 2.99
N SER A 351 -21.81 -34.87 1.72
CA SER A 351 -22.63 -35.39 0.62
C SER A 351 -22.98 -36.88 0.77
N ASP A 352 -22.08 -37.69 1.34
CA ASP A 352 -22.35 -39.09 1.66
C ASP A 352 -23.33 -39.20 2.82
N ALA A 353 -23.17 -38.36 3.85
CA ALA A 353 -24.06 -38.30 4.99
C ALA A 353 -25.47 -37.84 4.60
N GLU A 354 -25.58 -36.82 3.74
CA GLU A 354 -26.84 -36.30 3.19
C GLU A 354 -27.57 -37.36 2.37
N ARG A 355 -26.86 -38.05 1.48
CA ARG A 355 -27.42 -39.16 0.69
C ARG A 355 -27.89 -40.30 1.59
N ALA A 356 -27.06 -40.76 2.53
CA ALA A 356 -27.42 -41.86 3.42
C ALA A 356 -28.65 -41.53 4.29
N ALA A 357 -28.74 -40.30 4.80
CA ALA A 357 -29.88 -39.84 5.58
C ALA A 357 -31.15 -39.62 4.74
N THR A 358 -31.01 -39.31 3.45
CA THR A 358 -32.13 -39.20 2.52
C THR A 358 -32.66 -40.58 2.14
N ASP A 359 -31.76 -41.55 1.91
CA ASP A 359 -32.11 -42.92 1.49
C ASP A 359 -32.74 -43.74 2.63
N ASP A 360 -32.27 -43.57 3.87
CA ASP A 360 -32.81 -44.24 5.07
C ASP A 360 -32.81 -43.30 6.31
N PRO A 361 -33.82 -42.42 6.43
CA PRO A 361 -33.87 -41.44 7.51
C PRO A 361 -34.06 -42.07 8.89
N ASP A 362 -34.69 -43.25 8.99
CA ASP A 362 -34.89 -43.94 10.27
C ASP A 362 -33.58 -44.55 10.79
N ALA A 363 -32.77 -45.15 9.90
CA ALA A 363 -31.44 -45.66 10.26
C ALA A 363 -30.45 -44.54 10.62
N HIS A 364 -30.66 -43.33 10.07
CA HIS A 364 -29.78 -42.18 10.24
C HIS A 364 -30.48 -40.98 10.91
N ALA A 365 -31.36 -41.23 11.88
CA ALA A 365 -32.24 -40.22 12.49
C ALA A 365 -31.54 -38.92 12.96
N VAL A 366 -30.31 -39.02 13.46
CA VAL A 366 -29.52 -37.83 13.89
C VAL A 366 -29.11 -36.98 12.69
N LEU A 367 -28.62 -37.62 11.61
CA LEU A 367 -28.22 -36.92 10.39
C LEU A 367 -29.45 -36.37 9.65
N ALA A 368 -30.52 -37.17 9.57
CA ALA A 368 -31.79 -36.73 8.99
C ALA A 368 -32.33 -35.48 9.71
N SER A 369 -32.27 -35.45 11.05
CA SER A 369 -32.62 -34.26 11.82
C SER A 369 -31.66 -33.08 11.63
N TYR A 370 -30.39 -33.31 11.30
CA TYR A 370 -29.41 -32.25 11.07
C TYR A 370 -29.63 -31.58 9.71
N ILE A 371 -29.88 -32.38 8.66
CA ILE A 371 -30.02 -31.88 7.29
C ILE A 371 -31.42 -31.35 6.96
N ASP A 372 -32.42 -31.65 7.82
CA ASP A 372 -33.79 -31.18 7.66
C ASP A 372 -33.89 -29.65 7.64
N ASP A 373 -34.60 -29.12 6.64
CA ASP A 373 -34.75 -27.68 6.41
C ASP A 373 -35.40 -26.98 7.62
N THR A 374 -36.26 -27.65 8.38
CA THR A 374 -36.88 -27.04 9.58
C THR A 374 -35.89 -26.91 10.75
N SER A 375 -34.78 -27.64 10.68
CA SER A 375 -33.70 -27.64 11.67
C SER A 375 -32.48 -26.83 11.21
N PHE A 376 -32.59 -26.03 10.14
CA PHE A 376 -31.48 -25.24 9.59
C PHE A 376 -30.74 -24.40 10.65
N TRP A 377 -31.47 -23.87 11.64
CA TRP A 377 -30.93 -23.04 12.73
C TRP A 377 -29.99 -23.79 13.68
N ARG A 378 -29.92 -25.13 13.60
CA ARG A 378 -28.99 -25.98 14.37
C ARG A 378 -27.74 -26.36 13.58
N ARG A 379 -27.71 -26.08 12.29
CA ARG A 379 -26.59 -26.39 11.40
C ARG A 379 -25.50 -25.35 11.61
N ILE A 380 -24.25 -25.80 11.56
CA ILE A 380 -23.06 -24.95 11.71
C ILE A 380 -22.29 -24.82 10.39
N ASP A 381 -22.92 -25.19 9.28
CA ASP A 381 -22.27 -25.32 7.97
C ASP A 381 -21.76 -23.98 7.42
N VAL A 382 -22.27 -22.88 7.97
CA VAL A 382 -21.96 -21.50 7.60
C VAL A 382 -21.42 -20.70 8.79
N ASP A 383 -21.34 -21.29 9.99
CA ASP A 383 -20.89 -20.60 11.20
C ASP A 383 -19.47 -20.06 11.03
N TRP A 384 -18.63 -20.75 10.27
CA TRP A 384 -17.27 -20.30 9.97
C TRP A 384 -17.24 -19.01 9.12
N LEU A 385 -18.29 -18.69 8.35
CA LEU A 385 -18.41 -17.39 7.65
C LEU A 385 -18.46 -16.23 8.63
N THR A 386 -18.97 -16.44 9.85
CA THR A 386 -18.96 -15.40 10.89
C THR A 386 -17.54 -15.12 11.41
N SER A 387 -16.66 -16.13 11.41
CA SER A 387 -15.24 -15.99 11.78
C SER A 387 -14.36 -15.51 10.62
N ALA A 388 -14.90 -15.48 9.40
CA ALA A 388 -14.21 -15.01 8.21
C ALA A 388 -13.72 -13.57 8.34
N SER A 389 -14.57 -12.70 8.90
CA SER A 389 -14.24 -11.28 9.10
C SER A 389 -13.01 -11.09 9.97
N ASP A 390 -12.92 -11.81 11.09
CA ASP A 390 -11.76 -11.74 12.00
C ASP A 390 -10.49 -12.32 11.37
N PHE A 391 -10.63 -13.41 10.61
CA PHE A 391 -9.53 -14.00 9.86
C PHE A 391 -9.01 -13.05 8.76
N ALA A 392 -9.92 -12.41 8.06
CA ALA A 392 -9.65 -11.47 7.00
C ALA A 392 -8.96 -10.20 7.53
N ILE A 393 -9.37 -9.71 8.71
CA ILE A 393 -8.72 -8.59 9.40
C ILE A 393 -7.27 -8.98 9.76
N GLN A 394 -7.06 -10.19 10.30
CA GLN A 394 -5.71 -10.68 10.62
C GLN A 394 -4.81 -10.85 9.39
N ALA A 395 -5.38 -11.17 8.22
CA ALA A 395 -4.63 -11.32 6.97
C ALA A 395 -3.97 -10.03 6.49
N ASN A 396 -4.65 -8.91 6.72
CA ASN A 396 -4.23 -7.59 6.29
C ASN A 396 -3.09 -6.99 7.14
N HIS A 397 -2.97 -7.45 8.38
CA HIS A 397 -2.14 -6.81 9.39
C HIS A 397 -0.62 -6.90 9.15
N LEU A 398 -0.18 -7.74 8.20
CA LEU A 398 1.24 -7.97 7.96
C LEU A 398 1.82 -7.03 6.91
N THR A 399 1.08 -6.72 5.85
CA THR A 399 1.62 -6.06 4.65
C THR A 399 2.06 -4.62 4.93
N ASN A 400 1.25 -3.85 5.66
CA ASN A 400 1.57 -2.45 5.96
C ASN A 400 2.92 -2.26 6.68
N ASN A 401 3.22 -3.10 7.67
CA ASN A 401 4.51 -3.04 8.35
C ASN A 401 5.69 -3.59 7.51
N THR A 402 5.44 -4.20 6.35
CA THR A 402 6.48 -4.51 5.35
C THR A 402 6.90 -3.31 4.50
N SER A 403 6.24 -2.14 4.65
CA SER A 403 6.63 -0.90 3.97
C SER A 403 8.12 -0.59 4.10
N LEU A 404 8.79 -0.40 2.96
CA LEU A 404 10.09 0.24 2.90
C LEU A 404 9.96 1.70 3.33
N VAL A 405 10.56 2.04 4.47
CA VAL A 405 10.54 3.40 5.02
C VAL A 405 11.90 4.05 4.79
N LEU A 406 11.90 5.21 4.15
CA LEU A 406 13.11 5.94 3.76
C LEU A 406 13.09 7.35 4.33
N ALA A 407 14.18 7.74 4.99
CA ALA A 407 14.49 9.13 5.30
C ALA A 407 15.63 9.58 4.38
N ILE A 408 15.36 10.49 3.46
CA ILE A 408 16.33 11.01 2.49
C ILE A 408 16.85 12.35 3.00
N GLU A 409 18.08 12.35 3.49
CA GLU A 409 18.81 13.55 3.88
C GLU A 409 19.40 14.24 2.65
N LEU A 410 19.02 15.50 2.47
CA LEU A 410 19.55 16.37 1.45
C LEU A 410 20.90 16.93 1.90
N PRO A 411 21.88 17.08 0.98
CA PRO A 411 23.16 17.68 1.33
C PRO A 411 22.95 19.16 1.69
N ALA A 412 23.92 19.73 2.41
CA ALA A 412 23.98 21.15 2.73
C ALA A 412 25.43 21.48 3.07
N GLU A 413 25.83 22.76 3.03
CA GLU A 413 27.17 23.19 3.43
C GLU A 413 27.48 22.78 4.88
N ARG A 414 26.48 22.92 5.77
CA ARG A 414 26.61 22.52 7.17
C ARG A 414 25.72 21.33 7.51
N ALA A 415 26.25 20.43 8.34
CA ALA A 415 25.55 19.23 8.77
C ALA A 415 24.25 19.51 9.55
N ASP A 416 24.17 20.64 10.26
CA ASP A 416 22.99 21.05 11.04
C ASP A 416 21.87 21.69 10.20
N GLU A 417 22.15 22.04 8.93
CA GLU A 417 21.20 22.61 7.98
C GLU A 417 20.55 21.56 7.07
N ARG A 418 21.05 20.32 7.09
CA ARG A 418 20.56 19.25 6.22
C ARG A 418 19.12 18.87 6.53
N LYS A 419 18.26 18.97 5.52
CA LYS A 419 16.84 18.63 5.58
C LYS A 419 16.61 17.16 5.28
N VAL A 420 15.46 16.64 5.70
CA VAL A 420 15.05 15.25 5.48
C VAL A 420 13.70 15.20 4.75
N LEU A 421 13.63 14.40 3.70
CA LEU A 421 12.37 13.97 3.07
C LEU A 421 12.01 12.60 3.64
N LEU A 422 10.86 12.48 4.29
CA LEU A 422 10.42 11.25 4.95
C LEU A 422 9.29 10.59 4.15
N PHE A 423 9.56 9.37 3.67
CA PHE A 423 8.60 8.52 2.96
C PHE A 423 8.38 7.24 3.76
N VAL A 424 7.15 7.05 4.24
CA VAL A 424 6.83 5.94 5.17
C VAL A 424 5.95 4.85 4.57
N GLY A 425 5.57 4.95 3.29
CA GLY A 425 4.61 4.03 2.68
C GLY A 425 3.35 3.93 3.54
N ASP A 426 2.95 2.72 3.90
CA ASP A 426 1.84 2.45 4.81
C ASP A 426 2.30 1.93 6.17
N ALA A 427 3.51 2.29 6.59
CA ALA A 427 4.07 1.88 7.87
C ALA A 427 3.11 2.16 9.04
N GLN A 428 2.77 1.11 9.78
CA GLN A 428 1.95 1.18 10.98
C GLN A 428 2.82 1.22 12.25
N VAL A 429 2.17 1.22 13.41
CA VAL A 429 2.79 1.38 14.74
C VAL A 429 4.06 0.55 14.91
N GLY A 430 4.02 -0.74 14.57
CA GLY A 430 5.14 -1.64 14.73
C GLY A 430 6.38 -1.23 13.93
N ASN A 431 6.20 -0.79 12.68
CA ASN A 431 7.29 -0.26 11.86
C ASN A 431 7.83 1.03 12.47
N TRP A 432 6.99 2.02 12.82
CA TRP A 432 7.43 3.26 13.47
C TRP A 432 8.23 3.03 14.76
N LEU A 433 7.76 2.13 15.62
CA LEU A 433 8.45 1.82 16.88
C LEU A 433 9.78 1.13 16.64
N SER A 434 9.92 0.38 15.55
CA SER A 434 11.12 -0.36 15.23
C SER A 434 12.33 0.50 14.87
N TRP A 435 12.12 1.75 14.47
CA TRP A 435 13.23 2.65 14.13
C TRP A 435 14.15 2.90 15.32
N TYR A 436 13.58 2.92 16.53
CA TYR A 436 14.31 3.03 17.80
C TYR A 436 14.95 1.71 18.24
N ASP A 437 14.57 0.58 17.63
CA ASP A 437 15.18 -0.72 17.89
C ASP A 437 16.48 -0.91 17.08
N ILE A 438 16.75 -0.07 16.05
CA ILE A 438 17.95 -0.13 15.22
C ILE A 438 19.20 0.21 16.03
N GLN A 439 19.98 -0.82 16.37
CA GLN A 439 21.21 -0.67 17.17
C GLN A 439 22.44 -0.33 16.34
N LYS A 440 22.45 -0.69 15.05
CA LYS A 440 23.61 -0.56 14.17
C LYS A 440 23.19 0.06 12.84
N TRP A 441 23.92 1.10 12.47
CA TRP A 441 23.80 1.76 11.18
C TRP A 441 25.01 1.40 10.33
N GLN A 442 24.75 0.95 9.10
CA GLN A 442 25.78 0.51 8.18
C GLN A 442 25.76 1.36 6.92
N SER A 443 26.81 2.16 6.73
CA SER A 443 27.07 2.82 5.46
C SER A 443 27.46 1.78 4.41
N VAL A 444 26.73 1.76 3.30
CA VAL A 444 26.96 0.88 2.16
C VAL A 444 27.10 1.73 0.90
N ASP A 445 27.63 1.15 -0.18
CA ASP A 445 27.82 1.80 -1.48
C ASP A 445 28.59 3.15 -1.41
N GLY A 446 29.46 3.31 -0.40
CA GLY A 446 30.24 4.51 -0.19
C GLY A 446 29.47 5.70 0.41
N ALA A 447 28.30 5.48 1.01
CA ALA A 447 27.49 6.52 1.66
C ALA A 447 28.31 7.32 2.68
N LYS A 448 28.11 8.65 2.66
CA LYS A 448 28.75 9.61 3.58
C LYS A 448 27.69 10.46 4.28
N PRO A 449 26.97 9.91 5.28
CA PRO A 449 25.99 10.67 6.06
C PRO A 449 26.65 11.83 6.80
N ALA A 450 25.89 12.90 7.07
CA ALA A 450 26.39 14.01 7.89
C ALA A 450 26.79 13.60 9.31
N ARG A 451 26.12 12.58 9.86
CA ARG A 451 26.37 12.08 11.20
C ARG A 451 26.93 10.68 11.17
N THR A 452 28.02 10.48 11.90
CA THR A 452 28.61 9.15 12.10
C THR A 452 27.75 8.24 12.97
N ARG A 453 26.93 8.83 13.85
CA ARG A 453 25.91 8.13 14.63
C ARG A 453 24.54 8.69 14.26
N VAL A 454 23.69 7.83 13.71
CA VAL A 454 22.31 8.15 13.37
C VAL A 454 21.48 8.18 14.65
N ASP A 455 20.60 9.18 14.74
CA ASP A 455 19.65 9.39 15.82
C ASP A 455 18.28 9.68 15.20
N ILE A 456 17.27 8.89 15.56
CA ILE A 456 15.92 8.98 14.99
C ILE A 456 15.27 10.31 15.36
N ASP A 457 15.44 10.78 16.59
CA ASP A 457 14.87 12.06 17.02
C ASP A 457 15.48 13.22 16.21
N ASP A 458 16.77 13.12 15.87
CA ASP A 458 17.43 14.10 15.01
C ASP A 458 16.93 14.04 13.56
N LEU A 459 16.75 12.85 12.99
CA LEU A 459 16.19 12.69 11.65
C LEU A 459 14.80 13.29 11.57
N LEU A 460 13.92 12.96 12.53
CA LEU A 460 12.55 13.48 12.59
C LEU A 460 12.53 15.00 12.76
N ARG A 461 13.38 15.56 13.62
CA ARG A 461 13.49 17.01 13.81
C ARG A 461 13.89 17.76 12.53
N ARG A 462 14.59 17.12 11.60
CA ARG A 462 15.06 17.70 10.33
C ARG A 462 14.12 17.44 9.15
N VAL A 463 12.98 16.78 9.38
CA VAL A 463 11.98 16.54 8.34
C VAL A 463 11.48 17.89 7.82
N GLU A 464 11.54 18.05 6.50
CA GLU A 464 10.99 19.18 5.74
C GLU A 464 9.87 18.73 4.79
N PHE A 465 9.85 17.45 4.42
CA PHE A 465 8.76 16.85 3.66
C PHE A 465 8.35 15.54 4.33
N TYR A 466 7.04 15.33 4.47
CA TYR A 466 6.49 14.10 5.01
C TYR A 466 5.38 13.55 4.08
N LYS A 467 5.62 12.38 3.46
CA LYS A 467 4.51 11.59 2.89
C LYS A 467 3.75 10.97 4.06
N VAL A 468 2.53 11.42 4.30
CA VAL A 468 1.71 10.93 5.40
C VAL A 468 1.42 9.45 5.20
N GLY A 469 1.76 8.64 6.21
CA GLY A 469 1.64 7.19 6.14
C GLY A 469 0.19 6.71 5.98
N HIS A 470 0.01 5.65 5.20
CA HIS A 470 -1.28 4.95 5.02
C HIS A 470 -2.45 5.91 4.82
N HIS A 471 -2.23 6.90 3.95
CA HIS A 471 -3.23 7.88 3.51
C HIS A 471 -3.88 8.68 4.67
N GLY A 472 -3.22 8.74 5.84
CA GLY A 472 -3.72 9.42 7.03
C GLY A 472 -4.61 8.56 7.92
N SER A 473 -4.44 7.23 7.93
CA SER A 473 -5.16 6.33 8.85
C SER A 473 -4.79 6.55 10.33
N HIS A 474 -5.67 6.09 11.23
CA HIS A 474 -5.50 6.24 12.68
C HIS A 474 -4.22 5.62 13.26
N ASN A 475 -3.61 4.63 12.60
CA ASN A 475 -2.47 3.85 13.12
C ASN A 475 -1.14 4.04 12.36
N ALA A 476 -1.05 5.03 11.46
CA ALA A 476 0.09 5.19 10.56
C ALA A 476 0.97 6.41 10.84
N THR A 477 0.68 7.17 11.91
CA THR A 477 1.57 8.23 12.42
C THR A 477 1.54 8.21 13.95
N LEU A 478 2.71 8.01 14.56
CA LEU A 478 2.85 8.07 16.02
C LEU A 478 2.82 9.52 16.51
N LYS A 479 2.36 9.72 17.76
CA LYS A 479 2.46 11.01 18.45
C LYS A 479 3.88 11.28 18.97
N GLU A 480 4.17 10.88 20.20
CA GLU A 480 5.43 11.18 20.93
C GLU A 480 6.71 10.72 20.21
N ARG A 481 6.61 9.63 19.42
CA ARG A 481 7.72 9.02 18.68
C ARG A 481 7.71 9.32 17.18
N GLY A 482 6.72 10.10 16.72
CA GLY A 482 6.55 10.47 15.32
C GLY A 482 6.37 11.98 15.18
N LEU A 483 5.13 12.42 14.99
CA LEU A 483 4.80 13.81 14.68
C LEU A 483 5.36 14.81 15.70
N GLU A 484 5.33 14.49 16.99
CA GLU A 484 5.85 15.37 18.04
C GLU A 484 7.38 15.49 18.06
N ARG A 485 8.10 14.66 17.30
CA ARG A 485 9.55 14.80 17.08
C ARG A 485 9.89 15.60 15.83
N MET A 486 8.93 15.76 14.91
CA MET A 486 9.09 16.65 13.76
C MET A 486 9.11 18.12 14.23
N SER A 487 9.90 18.95 13.56
CA SER A 487 10.07 20.35 13.97
C SER A 487 8.71 21.07 14.05
N GLY A 488 8.42 21.66 15.22
CA GLY A 488 7.23 22.48 15.44
C GLY A 488 7.38 23.93 14.98
N SER A 489 8.43 24.26 14.21
CA SER A 489 8.66 25.60 13.68
C SER A 489 7.88 25.90 12.39
N GLY A 490 6.98 25.01 11.95
CA GLY A 490 6.22 25.16 10.71
C GLY A 490 7.06 24.97 9.43
N SER A 491 8.20 24.26 9.52
CA SER A 491 9.13 24.13 8.39
C SER A 491 8.77 23.00 7.43
N PHE A 492 8.08 21.95 7.90
CA PHE A 492 7.78 20.80 7.06
C PHE A 492 6.45 20.91 6.33
N THR A 493 6.33 20.24 5.20
CA THR A 493 5.08 20.09 4.43
C THR A 493 4.69 18.62 4.39
N ALA A 494 3.44 18.33 4.79
CA ALA A 494 2.86 17.00 4.80
C ALA A 494 1.98 16.80 3.57
N PHE A 495 2.29 15.79 2.75
CA PHE A 495 1.44 15.40 1.62
C PHE A 495 0.62 14.19 2.00
N VAL A 496 -0.70 14.28 1.84
CA VAL A 496 -1.65 13.22 2.17
C VAL A 496 -2.16 12.63 0.86
N PRO A 497 -1.67 11.44 0.43
CA PRO A 497 -2.00 10.87 -0.87
C PRO A 497 -3.38 10.19 -0.86
N VAL A 498 -4.42 11.00 -0.66
CA VAL A 498 -5.80 10.55 -0.53
C VAL A 498 -6.76 11.55 -1.15
N SER A 499 -7.66 11.04 -1.98
CA SER A 499 -8.91 11.74 -2.32
C SER A 499 -9.95 11.38 -1.26
N THR A 500 -10.33 12.36 -0.44
CA THR A 500 -11.34 12.18 0.62
C THR A 500 -12.67 11.65 0.07
N PRO A 501 -13.19 12.11 -1.09
CA PRO A 501 -14.38 11.52 -1.71
C PRO A 501 -14.19 10.05 -2.09
N VAL A 502 -13.03 9.67 -2.66
CA VAL A 502 -12.76 8.25 -2.97
C VAL A 502 -12.73 7.40 -1.70
N ALA A 503 -12.04 7.86 -0.65
CA ALA A 503 -11.97 7.15 0.62
C ALA A 503 -13.36 6.98 1.27
N ARG A 504 -14.13 8.06 1.38
CA ARG A 504 -15.38 8.08 2.15
C ARG A 504 -16.59 7.57 1.36
N GLU A 505 -16.70 7.89 0.07
CA GLU A 505 -17.90 7.58 -0.72
C GLU A 505 -17.79 6.31 -1.56
N ILE A 506 -16.57 5.93 -1.96
CA ILE A 506 -16.32 4.70 -2.71
C ILE A 506 -15.91 3.57 -1.77
N LYS A 507 -14.97 3.83 -0.87
CA LYS A 507 -14.43 2.81 0.04
C LYS A 507 -15.16 2.72 1.37
N ASN A 508 -15.97 3.72 1.73
CA ASN A 508 -16.64 3.80 3.02
C ASN A 508 -15.63 3.74 4.19
N TRP A 509 -14.44 4.31 3.98
CA TRP A 509 -13.40 4.45 5.01
C TRP A 509 -13.57 5.81 5.69
N THR A 510 -14.20 5.80 6.86
CA THR A 510 -14.54 7.03 7.59
C THR A 510 -13.35 7.68 8.30
N GLU A 511 -12.30 6.90 8.59
CA GLU A 511 -11.09 7.36 9.29
C GLU A 511 -9.89 7.61 8.36
N MET A 512 -10.15 7.89 7.07
CA MET A 512 -9.10 8.13 6.08
C MET A 512 -9.49 9.28 5.13
N PRO A 513 -8.79 10.44 5.18
CA PRO A 513 -7.87 10.81 6.24
C PRO A 513 -8.61 10.99 7.58
N LEU A 514 -7.90 10.75 8.68
CA LEU A 514 -8.42 10.97 10.02
C LEU A 514 -8.29 12.45 10.41
N ASP A 515 -9.43 13.11 10.66
CA ASP A 515 -9.51 14.55 10.98
C ASP A 515 -8.58 14.95 12.15
N ASN A 516 -8.56 14.19 13.25
CA ASN A 516 -7.69 14.45 14.40
C ASN A 516 -6.19 14.39 14.08
N LEU A 517 -5.78 13.54 13.14
CA LEU A 517 -4.39 13.51 12.64
C LEU A 517 -4.12 14.72 11.75
N MET A 518 -5.07 15.07 10.88
CA MET A 518 -4.94 16.23 9.99
C MET A 518 -4.84 17.55 10.78
N ASP A 519 -5.63 17.72 11.84
CA ASP A 519 -5.55 18.85 12.75
C ASP A 519 -4.18 18.95 13.42
N ALA A 520 -3.67 17.84 13.96
CA ALA A 520 -2.35 17.80 14.60
C ALA A 520 -1.21 18.06 13.61
N LEU A 521 -1.30 17.54 12.38
CA LEU A 521 -0.36 17.84 11.29
C LEU A 521 -0.42 19.34 10.94
N SER A 522 -1.62 19.90 10.81
CA SER A 522 -1.83 21.31 10.45
C SER A 522 -1.27 22.24 11.52
N GLU A 523 -1.53 21.96 12.81
CA GLU A 523 -0.94 22.71 13.93
C GLU A 523 0.59 22.64 13.91
N ARG A 524 1.16 21.45 13.71
CA ARG A 524 2.62 21.26 13.75
C ARG A 524 3.35 21.87 12.55
N SER A 525 2.69 21.90 11.39
CA SER A 525 3.26 22.30 10.11
C SER A 525 2.87 23.72 9.68
N ASP A 526 2.19 24.50 10.53
CA ASP A 526 1.67 25.84 10.18
C ASP A 526 0.76 25.80 8.92
N GLY A 527 -0.17 24.85 8.90
CA GLY A 527 -1.16 24.66 7.84
C GLY A 527 -0.64 23.98 6.56
N ARG A 528 0.60 23.47 6.56
CA ARG A 528 1.24 22.85 5.38
C ARG A 528 0.84 21.38 5.17
N VAL A 529 -0.46 21.08 5.22
CA VAL A 529 -1.03 19.75 4.95
C VAL A 529 -1.70 19.80 3.59
N VAL A 530 -1.17 19.09 2.59
CA VAL A 530 -1.52 19.21 1.16
C VAL A 530 -2.19 17.95 0.64
N PHE A 531 -3.27 18.11 -0.12
CA PHE A 531 -4.01 17.03 -0.76
C PHE A 531 -3.78 16.97 -2.28
N PRO A 532 -4.14 15.85 -2.96
CA PRO A 532 -3.90 15.68 -4.39
C PRO A 532 -4.75 16.60 -5.29
N ASP A 533 -5.86 17.13 -4.81
CA ASP A 533 -6.63 18.17 -5.50
C ASP A 533 -5.94 19.56 -5.45
N GLY A 534 -4.79 19.65 -4.76
CA GLY A 534 -4.03 20.86 -4.52
C GLY A 534 -4.62 21.74 -3.43
N ASN A 535 -5.56 21.23 -2.63
CA ASN A 535 -6.10 21.90 -1.45
C ASN A 535 -5.29 21.57 -0.20
N PHE A 536 -5.72 22.13 0.94
CA PHE A 536 -5.06 22.01 2.23
C PHE A 536 -6.01 21.51 3.32
N TRP A 537 -5.47 21.14 4.48
CA TRP A 537 -6.28 20.93 5.69
C TRP A 537 -6.31 22.16 6.62
N PRO A 538 -7.50 22.68 6.98
CA PRO A 538 -8.82 22.36 6.42
C PRO A 538 -8.99 22.93 5.01
N ASN A 539 -9.98 22.43 4.27
CA ASN A 539 -10.22 22.85 2.88
C ASN A 539 -10.43 24.36 2.75
N LEU A 540 -9.69 24.96 1.82
CA LEU A 540 -9.72 26.39 1.50
C LEU A 540 -10.43 26.62 0.16
N VAL A 541 -10.95 27.83 -0.02
CA VAL A 541 -11.67 28.24 -1.24
C VAL A 541 -11.25 29.63 -1.71
N GLY A 542 -11.41 29.90 -3.01
CA GLY A 542 -11.21 31.22 -3.62
C GLY A 542 -9.81 31.81 -3.39
N ASP A 543 -9.75 33.11 -3.12
CA ASP A 543 -8.51 33.86 -2.93
C ASP A 543 -7.63 33.33 -1.80
N THR A 544 -8.22 32.72 -0.77
CA THR A 544 -7.48 32.15 0.37
C THR A 544 -6.65 30.95 -0.09
N LEU A 545 -7.24 30.06 -0.91
CA LEU A 545 -6.52 28.92 -1.47
C LEU A 545 -5.32 29.37 -2.32
N ILE A 546 -5.51 30.38 -3.17
CA ILE A 546 -4.44 30.91 -4.04
C ILE A 546 -3.30 31.52 -3.19
N LYS A 547 -3.64 32.29 -2.16
CA LYS A 547 -2.64 32.88 -1.25
C LYS A 547 -1.87 31.81 -0.49
N GLU A 548 -2.54 30.79 0.02
CA GLU A 548 -1.89 29.71 0.76
C GLU A 548 -0.99 28.85 -0.13
N ARG A 549 -1.38 28.55 -1.38
CA ARG A 549 -0.49 27.94 -2.37
C ARG A 549 0.79 28.75 -2.56
N GLY A 550 0.66 30.06 -2.73
CA GLY A 550 1.80 30.96 -2.88
C GLY A 550 2.68 31.05 -1.62
N ARG A 551 2.08 31.08 -0.42
CA ARG A 551 2.80 31.13 0.86
C ARG A 551 3.60 29.85 1.11
N ILE A 552 3.02 28.70 0.82
CA ILE A 552 3.61 27.40 1.09
C ILE A 552 4.60 27.01 -0.03
N GLY A 553 4.38 27.50 -1.25
CA GLY A 553 5.17 27.14 -2.43
C GLY A 553 4.61 25.94 -3.19
N VAL A 554 3.30 25.68 -3.07
CA VAL A 554 2.63 24.58 -3.79
C VAL A 554 2.33 25.01 -5.21
N THR A 555 2.81 24.23 -6.17
CA THR A 555 2.49 24.35 -7.60
C THR A 555 1.60 23.19 -8.02
N ILE A 556 0.63 23.45 -8.89
CA ILE A 556 -0.25 22.42 -9.45
C ILE A 556 -0.09 22.37 -10.96
N SER A 557 -0.35 21.20 -11.56
CA SER A 557 -0.35 21.06 -13.01
C SER A 557 -1.46 21.91 -13.65
N SER A 558 -1.17 22.43 -14.85
CA SER A 558 -2.20 23.01 -15.73
C SER A 558 -3.02 21.94 -16.46
N GLU A 559 -2.49 20.72 -16.58
CA GLU A 559 -3.24 19.56 -17.04
C GLU A 559 -4.06 19.00 -15.88
N THR A 560 -5.26 18.50 -16.18
CA THR A 560 -6.18 17.96 -15.19
C THR A 560 -6.50 16.50 -15.48
N LEU A 561 -6.82 15.77 -14.42
CA LEU A 561 -7.52 14.49 -14.53
C LEU A 561 -9.03 14.74 -14.52
N PRO A 562 -9.81 13.93 -15.24
CA PRO A 562 -11.25 14.13 -15.35
C PRO A 562 -11.95 13.99 -13.99
N ARG A 563 -13.20 14.47 -13.92
CA ARG A 563 -14.08 14.27 -12.77
C ARG A 563 -14.21 12.79 -12.39
N LYS A 564 -14.39 12.50 -11.10
CA LYS A 564 -14.74 11.16 -10.64
C LYS A 564 -16.26 11.07 -10.55
N GLU A 565 -16.87 10.27 -11.43
CA GLU A 565 -18.32 10.11 -11.51
C GLU A 565 -18.73 8.67 -11.20
N ARG A 566 -19.89 8.50 -10.56
CA ARG A 566 -20.46 7.19 -10.22
C ARG A 566 -21.91 7.10 -10.68
N GLY A 567 -22.28 5.94 -11.22
CA GLY A 567 -23.65 5.65 -11.66
C GLY A 567 -23.77 5.44 -13.18
N PRO A 568 -24.96 5.02 -13.65
CA PRO A 568 -25.23 4.86 -15.08
C PRO A 568 -25.19 6.21 -15.79
N GLU A 569 -24.89 6.21 -17.10
CA GLU A 569 -24.67 7.42 -17.91
C GLU A 569 -25.79 8.49 -17.78
N ASN A 570 -27.04 8.06 -17.58
CA ASN A 570 -28.19 8.96 -17.47
C ASN A 570 -28.45 9.51 -16.05
N ASP A 571 -27.70 9.07 -15.02
CA ASP A 571 -27.90 9.46 -13.61
C ASP A 571 -26.56 9.49 -12.85
N ARG A 572 -25.52 10.03 -13.50
CA ARG A 572 -24.18 10.11 -12.91
C ARG A 572 -24.13 11.14 -11.78
N VAL A 573 -23.59 10.73 -10.65
CA VAL A 573 -23.26 11.59 -9.51
C VAL A 573 -21.77 11.90 -9.57
N THR A 574 -21.41 13.19 -9.57
CA THR A 574 -20.03 13.64 -9.42
C THR A 574 -19.61 13.49 -7.97
N LEU A 575 -18.61 12.64 -7.72
CA LEU A 575 -17.99 12.43 -6.40
C LEU A 575 -16.86 13.44 -6.15
N GLU A 576 -16.09 13.75 -7.18
CA GLU A 576 -15.00 14.72 -7.14
C GLU A 576 -14.91 15.43 -8.49
N ASP A 577 -14.71 16.74 -8.46
CA ASP A 577 -14.50 17.54 -9.65
C ASP A 577 -13.15 17.21 -10.34
N GLU A 578 -12.85 17.89 -11.45
CA GLU A 578 -11.54 17.78 -12.08
C GLU A 578 -10.45 18.24 -11.10
N VAL A 579 -9.40 17.43 -11.01
CA VAL A 579 -8.24 17.70 -10.15
C VAL A 579 -7.01 17.95 -11.03
N PRO A 580 -6.02 18.75 -10.59
CA PRO A 580 -4.76 18.85 -11.31
C PRO A 580 -4.13 17.46 -11.48
N LEU A 581 -3.39 17.22 -12.56
CA LEU A 581 -2.71 15.93 -12.79
C LEU A 581 -1.74 15.58 -11.66
N TRP A 582 -1.07 16.61 -11.14
CA TRP A 582 -0.15 16.52 -10.02
C TRP A 582 -0.10 17.81 -9.23
N VAL A 583 0.41 17.69 -8.01
CA VAL A 583 0.73 18.76 -7.07
C VAL A 583 2.19 18.61 -6.66
N GLN A 584 2.95 19.70 -6.58
CA GLN A 584 4.36 19.64 -6.23
C GLN A 584 4.81 20.80 -5.33
N ILE A 585 5.91 20.57 -4.62
CA ILE A 585 6.69 21.60 -3.93
C ILE A 585 8.16 21.52 -4.35
N VAL A 586 8.89 22.60 -4.07
CA VAL A 586 10.35 22.65 -4.18
C VAL A 586 10.93 22.73 -2.77
N VAL A 587 11.84 21.81 -2.44
CA VAL A 587 12.58 21.79 -1.18
C VAL A 587 14.01 22.27 -1.44
N PRO A 588 14.36 23.50 -1.02
CA PRO A 588 15.71 24.03 -1.19
C PRO A 588 16.69 23.44 -0.16
N TYR A 589 17.92 23.17 -0.58
CA TYR A 589 19.00 22.60 0.23
C TYR A 589 20.41 23.08 -0.17
#